data_AF-A0A1Y2TJI7-F1
#
_entry.id   AF-A0A1Y2TJI7-F1
#
_cell.length_a   1.000
_cell.length_b   1.000
_cell.length_c   1.000
_cell.angle_alpha   90.00
_cell.angle_beta   90.00
_cell.angle_gamma   90.00
#
_symmetry.space_group_name_H-M   'P 1'
#
loop_
_entity.id
_entity.type
_entity.pdbx_description
1 polymer ?
#
loop_
_entity_poly.entity_id
_entity_poly.type
_entity_poly.pdbx_seq_one_letter_code
_entity_poly.pdbx_strand_id
1 'polypeptide(L)'
;MLNYQETKLVKDTLPALKQHGEHISTVFYKTMLRDHPELHNYFNTVNMHTGKQPRALTQLILAFASNIINISELTPKLERVAQKHASLSIQPEQYEIVGKYLLRAFSAVLGPSMTPDVKLAWTKAYWVMARMLTGREAHIYREFESWKSWRKFMIYTKKKETLEGNIVSFTLKPVDGKPLPTFMPGQYVTVKITVPGMKYAQLRQYSLSDAPSPGHYRITVKRDQGASDSSIGSVQPCRPGIVSNSLIDDFHEGDTIELTHPSGSFYLNPKMDNPMPIVLISAGVCVAPLLSMLNTIVEKRINRPVSWIQASRHDAPFQAHVENIAKKHPNMRTKFFKSRLSDSDVLSYTSTFENDFLSLTSEDLYLGNSSAEYYICGPEKFMMQASNHLHKHGVKPERVQFEIFSVGSFEMSLD
;
A
#
# COMPACT_ATOMS: atom_id res chain seq x y z
N MET A 1 25.36 16.88 -4.73
CA MET A 1 24.58 16.98 -5.98
C MET A 1 25.48 16.59 -7.14
N LEU A 2 24.90 16.16 -8.26
CA LEU A 2 25.66 15.89 -9.48
C LEU A 2 25.98 17.21 -10.17
N ASN A 3 27.12 17.28 -10.86
CA ASN A 3 27.39 18.39 -11.77
C ASN A 3 26.69 18.17 -13.14
N TYR A 4 26.82 19.14 -14.03
CA TYR A 4 26.20 19.09 -15.36
C TYR A 4 26.69 17.90 -16.20
N GLN A 5 28.00 17.63 -16.22
CA GLN A 5 28.58 16.54 -17.00
C GLN A 5 28.12 15.17 -16.49
N GLU A 6 28.09 14.98 -15.16
CA GLU A 6 27.60 13.75 -14.53
C GLU A 6 26.11 13.52 -14.82
N THR A 7 25.32 14.60 -14.76
CA THR A 7 23.89 14.54 -15.10
C THR A 7 23.69 14.13 -16.56
N LYS A 8 24.52 14.65 -17.47
CA LYS A 8 24.50 14.27 -18.88
C LYS A 8 24.85 12.79 -19.07
N LEU A 9 25.90 12.30 -18.44
CA LEU A 9 26.30 10.88 -18.52
C LEU A 9 25.21 9.91 -18.04
N VAL A 10 24.52 10.25 -16.94
CA VAL A 10 23.36 9.50 -16.46
C VAL A 10 22.26 9.50 -17.51
N LYS A 11 21.91 10.67 -18.07
CA LYS A 11 20.86 10.80 -19.08
C LYS A 11 21.18 10.07 -20.38
N ASP A 12 22.41 10.15 -20.86
CA ASP A 12 22.83 9.53 -22.13
C ASP A 12 22.80 8.00 -22.06
N THR A 13 22.93 7.42 -20.85
CA THR A 13 22.90 5.96 -20.63
C THR A 13 21.53 5.42 -20.22
N LEU A 14 20.55 6.30 -19.92
CA LEU A 14 19.18 5.91 -19.56
C LEU A 14 18.47 5.06 -20.62
N PRO A 15 18.53 5.36 -21.93
CA PRO A 15 17.82 4.58 -22.95
C PRO A 15 18.23 3.10 -22.95
N ALA A 16 19.53 2.82 -22.84
CA ALA A 16 20.06 1.46 -22.77
C ALA A 16 19.55 0.73 -21.51
N LEU A 17 19.55 1.41 -20.35
CA LEU A 17 19.03 0.81 -19.11
C LEU A 17 17.51 0.56 -19.16
N LYS A 18 16.74 1.45 -19.80
CA LYS A 18 15.29 1.28 -20.01
C LYS A 18 15.00 0.05 -20.88
N GLN A 19 15.75 -0.14 -21.96
CA GLN A 19 15.59 -1.29 -22.86
C GLN A 19 15.86 -2.64 -22.18
N HIS A 20 16.70 -2.66 -21.14
CA HIS A 20 17.14 -3.87 -20.45
C HIS A 20 16.66 -3.98 -18.99
N GLY A 21 15.59 -3.28 -18.62
CA GLY A 21 15.13 -3.19 -17.23
C GLY A 21 14.86 -4.53 -16.54
N GLU A 22 14.29 -5.50 -17.26
CA GLU A 22 14.04 -6.85 -16.72
C GLU A 22 15.33 -7.64 -16.46
N HIS A 23 16.31 -7.52 -17.36
CA HIS A 23 17.62 -8.15 -17.20
C HIS A 23 18.39 -7.56 -16.01
N ILE A 24 18.42 -6.23 -15.90
CA ILE A 24 19.00 -5.52 -14.74
C ILE A 24 18.43 -6.09 -13.44
N SER A 25 17.11 -6.14 -13.35
CA SER A 25 16.44 -6.57 -12.14
C SER A 25 16.75 -8.02 -11.79
N THR A 26 16.81 -8.90 -12.81
CA THR A 26 17.14 -10.31 -12.63
C THR A 26 18.56 -10.49 -12.09
N VAL A 27 19.55 -9.83 -12.70
CA VAL A 27 20.95 -9.88 -12.26
C VAL A 27 21.09 -9.32 -10.85
N PHE A 28 20.47 -8.17 -10.59
CA PHE A 28 20.45 -7.51 -9.28
C PHE A 28 19.95 -8.45 -8.18
N TYR A 29 18.72 -8.94 -8.28
CA TYR A 29 18.13 -9.77 -7.22
C TYR A 29 18.81 -11.12 -7.08
N LYS A 30 19.17 -11.78 -8.20
CA LYS A 30 19.86 -13.09 -8.16
C LYS A 30 21.19 -13.00 -7.43
N THR A 31 22.00 -11.97 -7.73
CA THR A 31 23.32 -11.82 -7.10
C THR A 31 23.21 -11.33 -5.66
N MET A 32 22.34 -10.36 -5.38
CA MET A 32 22.13 -9.83 -4.04
C MET A 32 21.62 -10.91 -3.07
N LEU A 33 20.58 -11.66 -3.44
CA LEU A 33 19.98 -12.66 -2.55
C LEU A 33 20.84 -13.92 -2.38
N ARG A 34 21.72 -14.22 -3.33
CA ARG A 34 22.73 -15.29 -3.17
C ARG A 34 23.77 -14.90 -2.12
N ASP A 35 24.27 -13.66 -2.20
CA ASP A 35 25.37 -13.20 -1.35
C ASP A 35 24.84 -12.68 0.02
N HIS A 36 23.56 -12.29 0.09
CA HIS A 36 22.84 -11.81 1.27
C HIS A 36 21.50 -12.56 1.45
N PRO A 37 21.53 -13.86 1.79
CA PRO A 37 20.33 -14.68 1.91
C PRO A 37 19.37 -14.22 3.01
N GLU A 38 19.85 -13.48 4.02
CA GLU A 38 19.03 -12.88 5.07
C GLU A 38 17.96 -11.91 4.53
N LEU A 39 18.22 -11.28 3.37
CA LEU A 39 17.30 -10.35 2.75
C LEU A 39 16.03 -11.01 2.21
N HIS A 40 16.00 -12.34 2.06
CA HIS A 40 14.78 -13.07 1.72
C HIS A 40 13.64 -12.85 2.73
N ASN A 41 13.94 -12.43 3.96
CA ASN A 41 12.91 -12.08 4.95
C ASN A 41 12.13 -10.81 4.57
N TYR A 42 12.67 -9.93 3.71
CA TYR A 42 12.04 -8.65 3.37
C TYR A 42 11.30 -8.69 2.03
N PHE A 43 11.75 -9.52 1.09
CA PHE A 43 11.19 -9.58 -0.24
C PHE A 43 10.01 -10.54 -0.35
N ASN A 44 8.90 -10.05 -0.89
CA ASN A 44 7.73 -10.88 -1.18
C ASN A 44 8.05 -11.85 -2.33
N THR A 45 8.09 -13.15 -2.02
CA THR A 45 8.39 -14.24 -2.97
C THR A 45 7.47 -14.24 -4.19
N VAL A 46 6.17 -13.95 -4.03
CA VAL A 46 5.21 -13.88 -5.15
C VAL A 46 5.54 -12.71 -6.07
N ASN A 47 5.84 -11.52 -5.53
CA ASN A 47 6.19 -10.36 -6.34
C ASN A 47 7.55 -10.52 -7.04
N MET A 48 8.44 -11.29 -6.43
CA MET A 48 9.71 -11.71 -7.03
C MET A 48 9.48 -12.66 -8.21
N HIS A 49 8.65 -13.70 -8.03
CA HIS A 49 8.33 -14.65 -9.09
C HIS A 49 7.54 -14.04 -10.25
N THR A 50 6.60 -13.12 -9.97
CA THR A 50 5.79 -12.44 -11.00
C THR A 50 6.49 -11.24 -11.67
N GLY A 51 7.74 -10.94 -11.26
CA GLY A 51 8.50 -9.80 -11.77
C GLY A 51 7.93 -8.42 -11.41
N LYS A 52 6.90 -8.33 -10.57
CA LYS A 52 6.32 -7.03 -10.15
C LYS A 52 7.31 -6.21 -9.33
N GLN A 53 8.02 -6.85 -8.39
CA GLN A 53 9.03 -6.19 -7.54
C GLN A 53 10.26 -5.71 -8.35
N PRO A 54 10.89 -6.58 -9.19
CA PRO A 54 11.84 -6.19 -10.24
C PRO A 54 11.49 -4.92 -11.00
N ARG A 55 10.31 -4.89 -11.63
CA ARG A 55 9.87 -3.78 -12.46
C ARG A 55 9.68 -2.50 -11.65
N ALA A 56 9.06 -2.57 -10.48
CA ALA A 56 8.81 -1.41 -9.63
C ALA A 56 10.10 -0.70 -9.18
N LEU A 57 11.12 -1.46 -8.73
CA LEU A 57 12.41 -0.88 -8.34
C LEU A 57 13.09 -0.18 -9.52
N THR A 58 13.14 -0.85 -10.67
CA THR A 58 13.77 -0.32 -11.87
C THR A 58 13.05 0.93 -12.38
N GLN A 59 11.71 0.94 -12.40
CA GLN A 59 10.92 2.11 -12.76
C GLN A 59 11.20 3.31 -11.85
N LEU A 60 11.31 3.11 -10.53
CA LEU A 60 11.61 4.19 -9.59
C LEU A 60 13.00 4.79 -9.85
N ILE A 61 14.02 3.95 -10.02
CA ILE A 61 15.39 4.41 -10.28
C ILE A 61 15.46 5.17 -11.61
N LEU A 62 14.82 4.64 -12.66
CA LEU A 62 14.79 5.27 -13.98
C LEU A 62 13.98 6.58 -13.99
N ALA A 63 12.88 6.64 -13.25
CA ALA A 63 12.09 7.87 -13.08
C ALA A 63 12.90 8.93 -12.34
N PHE A 64 13.62 8.56 -11.29
CA PHE A 64 14.53 9.46 -10.58
C PHE A 64 15.65 9.98 -11.47
N ALA A 65 16.34 9.09 -12.17
CA ALA A 65 17.41 9.49 -13.06
C ALA A 65 16.92 10.38 -14.22
N SER A 66 15.69 10.14 -14.72
CA SER A 66 15.06 11.01 -15.73
C SER A 66 14.76 12.41 -15.18
N ASN A 67 14.45 12.53 -13.89
CA ASN A 67 14.05 13.77 -13.21
C ASN A 67 15.10 14.30 -12.22
N ILE A 68 16.38 13.94 -12.38
CA ILE A 68 17.43 14.25 -11.39
C ILE A 68 17.66 15.76 -11.15
N ILE A 69 17.14 16.60 -12.05
CA ILE A 69 17.13 18.08 -11.92
C ILE A 69 15.82 18.57 -11.26
N ASN A 70 14.70 17.90 -11.50
CA ASN A 70 13.35 18.28 -11.05
C ASN A 70 12.81 17.24 -10.06
N ILE A 71 13.55 16.99 -8.97
CA ILE A 71 13.22 15.91 -8.02
C ILE A 71 11.91 16.18 -7.25
N SER A 72 11.46 17.44 -7.17
CA SER A 72 10.21 17.83 -6.49
C SER A 72 8.99 17.05 -6.98
N GLU A 73 8.92 16.74 -8.28
CA GLU A 73 7.85 15.95 -8.91
C GLU A 73 7.76 14.51 -8.35
N LEU A 74 8.87 14.01 -7.79
CA LEU A 74 8.94 12.66 -7.23
C LEU A 74 8.65 12.63 -5.73
N THR A 75 8.44 13.79 -5.09
CA THR A 75 8.22 13.87 -3.63
C THR A 75 7.11 12.93 -3.15
N PRO A 76 5.91 12.88 -3.78
CA PRO A 76 4.85 11.98 -3.33
C PRO A 76 5.22 10.50 -3.48
N LYS A 77 5.94 10.14 -4.56
CA LYS A 77 6.40 8.78 -4.82
C LYS A 77 7.47 8.37 -3.79
N LEU A 78 8.43 9.25 -3.52
CA LEU A 78 9.50 9.01 -2.54
C LEU A 78 8.96 8.96 -1.10
N GLU A 79 7.94 9.75 -0.74
CA GLU A 79 7.28 9.66 0.56
C GLU A 79 6.64 8.28 0.76
N ARG A 80 5.91 7.78 -0.25
CA ARG A 80 5.32 6.43 -0.18
C ARG A 80 6.40 5.35 -0.03
N VAL A 81 7.54 5.48 -0.71
CA VAL A 81 8.67 4.56 -0.57
C VAL A 81 9.27 4.63 0.83
N ALA A 82 9.51 5.83 1.37
CA ALA A 82 10.04 6.01 2.71
C ALA A 82 9.11 5.43 3.79
N GLN A 83 7.79 5.65 3.67
CA GLN A 83 6.79 5.04 4.56
C GLN A 83 6.82 3.51 4.47
N LYS A 84 6.95 2.96 3.25
CA LYS A 84 7.05 1.52 3.04
C LYS A 84 8.32 0.93 3.67
N HIS A 85 9.46 1.59 3.47
CA HIS A 85 10.74 1.19 4.05
C HIS A 85 10.71 1.26 5.59
N ALA A 86 10.16 2.33 6.15
CA ALA A 86 9.95 2.44 7.59
C ALA A 86 9.09 1.28 8.12
N SER A 87 7.98 0.96 7.45
CA SER A 87 7.13 -0.19 7.82
C SER A 87 7.84 -1.54 7.75
N LEU A 88 8.95 -1.63 7.02
CA LEU A 88 9.79 -2.83 6.92
C LEU A 88 11.02 -2.75 7.82
N SER A 89 11.20 -1.65 8.56
CA SER A 89 12.37 -1.36 9.38
C SER A 89 13.69 -1.45 8.60
N ILE A 90 13.70 -0.89 7.38
CA ILE A 90 14.90 -0.82 6.54
C ILE A 90 15.95 0.09 7.18
N GLN A 91 17.19 -0.39 7.25
CA GLN A 91 18.31 0.30 7.87
C GLN A 91 19.23 0.96 6.83
N PRO A 92 19.94 2.06 7.17
CA PRO A 92 20.85 2.74 6.26
C PRO A 92 21.91 1.83 5.64
N GLU A 93 22.43 0.84 6.37
CA GLU A 93 23.47 -0.09 5.90
C GLU A 93 22.96 -0.97 4.74
N GLN A 94 21.64 -1.21 4.67
CA GLN A 94 21.05 -1.99 3.57
C GLN A 94 21.12 -1.23 2.23
N TYR A 95 21.22 0.10 2.24
CA TYR A 95 21.45 0.88 1.03
C TYR A 95 22.85 0.61 0.45
N GLU A 96 23.87 0.39 1.27
CA GLU A 96 25.20 0.04 0.75
C GLU A 96 25.17 -1.29 -0.03
N ILE A 97 24.44 -2.27 0.52
CA ILE A 97 24.22 -3.57 -0.13
C ILE A 97 23.49 -3.36 -1.46
N VAL A 98 22.34 -2.69 -1.45
CA VAL A 98 21.53 -2.47 -2.65
C VAL A 98 22.33 -1.73 -3.73
N GLY A 99 23.03 -0.65 -3.37
CA GLY A 99 23.85 0.14 -4.30
C GLY A 99 24.94 -0.68 -4.97
N LYS A 100 25.64 -1.53 -4.21
CA LYS A 100 26.69 -2.43 -4.74
C LYS A 100 26.15 -3.35 -5.83
N TYR A 101 25.05 -4.07 -5.56
CA TYR A 101 24.50 -5.03 -6.53
C TYR A 101 23.79 -4.35 -7.69
N LEU A 102 23.16 -3.20 -7.46
CA LEU A 102 22.48 -2.44 -8.52
C LEU A 102 23.50 -1.90 -9.54
N LEU A 103 24.58 -1.26 -9.07
CA LEU A 103 25.62 -0.73 -9.96
C LEU A 103 26.33 -1.86 -10.71
N ARG A 104 26.51 -3.03 -10.08
CA ARG A 104 27.00 -4.24 -10.76
C ARG A 104 26.07 -4.68 -11.89
N ALA A 105 24.76 -4.66 -11.67
CA ALA A 105 23.77 -5.00 -12.70
C ALA A 105 23.80 -3.98 -13.85
N PHE A 106 23.94 -2.68 -13.57
CA PHE A 106 24.13 -1.67 -14.61
C PHE A 106 25.40 -1.91 -15.41
N SER A 107 26.52 -2.27 -14.76
CA SER A 107 27.77 -2.59 -15.47
C SER A 107 27.61 -3.79 -16.41
N ALA A 108 26.87 -4.82 -16.00
CA ALA A 108 26.62 -5.99 -16.83
C ALA A 108 25.80 -5.65 -18.09
N VAL A 109 24.88 -4.69 -17.98
CA VAL A 109 23.99 -4.27 -19.07
C VAL A 109 24.65 -3.26 -20.00
N LEU A 110 25.30 -2.24 -19.44
CA LEU A 110 25.95 -1.19 -20.22
C LEU A 110 27.25 -1.67 -20.87
N GLY A 111 27.90 -2.71 -20.32
CA GLY A 111 29.12 -3.29 -20.86
C GLY A 111 30.19 -2.21 -21.09
N PRO A 112 30.75 -2.08 -22.31
CA PRO A 112 31.75 -1.05 -22.64
C PRO A 112 31.29 0.39 -22.41
N SER A 113 29.97 0.65 -22.45
CA SER A 113 29.41 1.98 -22.19
C SER A 113 29.46 2.38 -20.72
N MET A 114 29.75 1.44 -19.81
CA MET A 114 30.02 1.73 -18.39
C MET A 114 31.47 2.19 -18.18
N THR A 115 31.81 3.36 -18.71
CA THR A 115 33.12 3.98 -18.48
C THR A 115 33.29 4.34 -16.99
N PRO A 116 34.53 4.59 -16.51
CA PRO A 116 34.76 5.04 -15.14
C PRO A 116 33.92 6.27 -14.74
N ASP A 117 33.76 7.22 -15.65
CA ASP A 117 32.98 8.44 -15.43
C ASP A 117 31.48 8.15 -15.35
N VAL A 118 30.96 7.26 -16.21
CA VAL A 118 29.56 6.81 -16.17
C VAL A 118 29.28 6.08 -14.85
N LYS A 119 30.19 5.20 -14.42
CA LYS A 119 30.08 4.49 -13.15
C LYS A 119 30.08 5.46 -11.96
N LEU A 120 30.95 6.46 -11.97
CA LEU A 120 31.00 7.50 -10.93
C LEU A 120 29.71 8.32 -10.91
N ALA A 121 29.20 8.73 -12.07
CA ALA A 121 27.97 9.51 -12.20
C ALA A 121 26.75 8.74 -11.66
N TRP A 122 26.60 7.45 -12.02
CA TRP A 122 25.54 6.59 -11.48
C TRP A 122 25.69 6.33 -9.98
N THR A 123 26.92 6.18 -9.49
CA THR A 123 27.19 6.04 -8.05
C THR A 123 26.72 7.29 -7.30
N LYS A 124 27.02 8.48 -7.83
CA LYS A 124 26.54 9.74 -7.25
C LYS A 124 25.02 9.85 -7.31
N ALA A 125 24.39 9.51 -8.44
CA ALA A 125 22.93 9.52 -8.60
C ALA A 125 22.23 8.61 -7.58
N TYR A 126 22.73 7.39 -7.42
CA TYR A 126 22.25 6.45 -6.41
C TYR A 126 22.28 7.06 -5.01
N TRP A 127 23.42 7.63 -4.62
CA TRP A 127 23.58 8.21 -3.29
C TRP A 127 22.76 9.48 -3.04
N VAL A 128 22.39 10.23 -4.09
CA VAL A 128 21.42 11.32 -3.93
C VAL A 128 20.06 10.77 -3.50
N MET A 129 19.50 9.79 -4.22
CA MET A 129 18.23 9.17 -3.84
C MET A 129 18.32 8.48 -2.47
N ALA A 130 19.38 7.69 -2.24
CA ALA A 130 19.57 6.96 -0.99
C ALA A 130 19.55 7.90 0.21
N ARG A 131 20.28 9.03 0.15
CA ARG A 131 20.30 10.02 1.24
C ARG A 131 18.96 10.69 1.46
N MET A 132 18.21 10.96 0.40
CA MET A 132 16.85 11.51 0.52
C MET A 132 15.91 10.55 1.25
N LEU A 133 15.93 9.27 0.86
CA LEU A 133 15.11 8.24 1.49
C LEU A 133 15.55 7.98 2.93
N THR A 134 16.84 7.75 3.19
CA THR A 134 17.33 7.50 4.56
C THR A 134 17.09 8.70 5.48
N GLY A 135 17.21 9.93 4.96
CA GLY A 135 16.91 11.14 5.72
C GLY A 135 15.44 11.24 6.11
N ARG A 136 14.53 10.90 5.17
CA ARG A 136 13.09 10.89 5.45
C ARG A 136 12.70 9.73 6.38
N GLU A 137 13.24 8.53 6.15
CA GLU A 137 13.07 7.37 7.02
C GLU A 137 13.53 7.65 8.44
N ALA A 138 14.69 8.31 8.63
CA ALA A 138 15.15 8.72 9.96
C ALA A 138 14.19 9.70 10.65
N HIS A 139 13.51 10.58 9.91
CA HIS A 139 12.47 11.41 10.50
C HIS A 139 11.28 10.56 10.96
N ILE A 140 10.81 9.67 10.10
CA ILE A 140 9.72 8.74 10.40
C ILE A 140 10.07 7.88 11.64
N TYR A 141 11.28 7.34 11.71
CA TYR A 141 11.76 6.54 12.86
C TYR A 141 11.75 7.27 14.19
N ARG A 142 11.89 8.61 14.20
CA ARG A 142 11.81 9.41 15.44
C ARG A 142 10.39 9.49 15.99
N GLU A 143 9.38 9.31 15.16
CA GLU A 143 7.97 9.33 15.59
C GLU A 143 7.57 8.06 16.35
N PHE A 144 8.36 6.99 16.31
CA PHE A 144 8.02 5.70 16.95
C PHE A 144 8.43 5.57 18.41
N GLU A 145 8.89 6.68 19.02
CA GLU A 145 9.27 6.75 20.42
C GLU A 145 10.21 5.59 20.83
N SER A 146 9.74 4.67 21.69
CA SER A 146 10.49 3.53 22.19
C SER A 146 10.37 2.26 21.33
N TRP A 147 9.41 2.20 20.40
CA TRP A 147 9.14 1.03 19.56
C TRP A 147 9.92 1.08 18.24
N LYS A 148 11.21 0.72 18.30
CA LYS A 148 12.14 0.87 17.16
C LYS A 148 12.29 -0.37 16.26
N SER A 149 11.68 -1.50 16.60
CA SER A 149 11.81 -2.76 15.85
C SER A 149 10.55 -3.60 15.97
N TRP A 150 10.61 -4.89 15.66
CA TRP A 150 9.50 -5.83 15.81
C TRP A 150 9.03 -5.92 17.26
N ARG A 151 7.72 -5.84 17.48
CA ARG A 151 7.09 -6.05 18.80
C ARG A 151 6.10 -7.18 18.72
N LYS A 152 6.05 -7.99 19.77
CA LYS A 152 5.18 -9.16 19.87
C LYS A 152 3.78 -8.77 20.29
N PHE A 153 2.80 -9.30 19.58
CA PHE A 153 1.38 -9.13 19.85
C PHE A 153 0.71 -10.49 19.96
N MET A 154 -0.16 -10.64 20.95
CA MET A 154 -1.06 -11.78 21.07
C MET A 154 -2.33 -11.51 20.27
N ILE A 155 -2.79 -12.52 19.53
CA ILE A 155 -4.12 -12.52 18.91
C ILE A 155 -5.14 -12.67 20.02
N TYR A 156 -5.78 -11.57 20.41
CA TYR A 156 -6.75 -11.54 21.49
C TYR A 156 -8.13 -12.01 21.03
N THR A 157 -8.56 -11.58 19.84
CA THR A 157 -9.78 -12.12 19.21
C THR A 157 -9.60 -12.32 17.71
N LYS A 158 -10.31 -13.31 17.17
CA LYS A 158 -10.39 -13.63 15.75
C LYS A 158 -11.85 -13.74 15.31
N LYS A 159 -12.31 -12.78 14.49
CA LYS A 159 -13.72 -12.65 14.11
C LYS A 159 -13.90 -12.67 12.60
N LYS A 160 -14.82 -13.51 12.11
CA LYS A 160 -15.26 -13.49 10.71
C LYS A 160 -16.12 -12.26 10.46
N GLU A 161 -15.78 -11.49 9.43
CA GLU A 161 -16.49 -10.28 9.02
C GLU A 161 -17.36 -10.49 7.79
N THR A 162 -17.29 -11.69 7.21
CA THR A 162 -18.19 -12.17 6.15
C THR A 162 -18.73 -13.57 6.45
N LEU A 163 -19.88 -13.92 5.88
CA LEU A 163 -20.56 -15.21 6.03
C LEU A 163 -19.67 -16.38 5.60
N GLU A 164 -18.95 -16.22 4.48
CA GLU A 164 -18.02 -17.22 3.96
C GLU A 164 -16.74 -17.36 4.81
N GLY A 165 -16.48 -16.40 5.71
CA GLY A 165 -15.23 -16.37 6.49
C GLY A 165 -13.99 -16.04 5.68
N ASN A 166 -14.15 -15.49 4.47
CA ASN A 166 -13.05 -15.05 3.61
C ASN A 166 -12.44 -13.72 4.03
N ILE A 167 -13.09 -12.97 4.93
CA ILE A 167 -12.54 -11.76 5.55
C ILE A 167 -12.62 -11.92 7.07
N VAL A 168 -11.48 -11.77 7.75
CA VAL A 168 -11.33 -12.02 9.18
C VAL A 168 -10.61 -10.85 9.85
N SER A 169 -11.19 -10.31 10.92
CA SER A 169 -10.58 -9.34 11.81
C SER A 169 -9.78 -10.05 12.92
N PHE A 170 -8.59 -9.53 13.19
CA PHE A 170 -7.75 -9.94 14.32
C PHE A 170 -7.54 -8.74 15.23
N THR A 171 -7.96 -8.85 16.48
CA THR A 171 -7.63 -7.87 17.53
C THR A 171 -6.36 -8.31 18.22
N LEU A 172 -5.38 -7.41 18.27
CA LEU A 172 -4.00 -7.68 18.63
C LEU A 172 -3.61 -6.85 19.85
N LYS A 173 -3.20 -7.51 20.93
CA LYS A 173 -2.73 -6.85 22.16
C LYS A 173 -1.22 -7.02 22.32
N PRO A 174 -0.48 -6.00 22.76
CA PRO A 174 0.96 -6.13 22.97
C PRO A 174 1.26 -7.10 24.12
N VAL A 175 2.18 -8.04 23.90
CA VAL A 175 2.53 -9.07 24.91
C VAL A 175 3.21 -8.45 26.14
N ASP A 176 3.94 -7.34 25.96
CA ASP A 176 4.64 -6.63 27.03
C ASP A 176 3.71 -5.78 27.92
N GLY A 177 2.41 -5.71 27.61
CA GLY A 177 1.42 -4.94 28.36
C GLY A 177 1.59 -3.42 28.30
N LYS A 178 2.59 -2.88 27.58
CA LYS A 178 2.80 -1.44 27.49
C LYS A 178 1.79 -0.81 26.54
N PRO A 179 1.39 0.46 26.75
CA PRO A 179 0.50 1.17 25.83
C PRO A 179 1.02 1.14 24.38
N LEU A 180 0.09 1.12 23.45
CA LEU A 180 0.37 1.30 22.03
C LEU A 180 0.42 2.79 21.70
N PRO A 181 1.39 3.22 20.86
CA PRO A 181 1.36 4.58 20.35
C PRO A 181 0.09 4.78 19.50
N THR A 182 -0.36 6.02 19.45
CA THR A 182 -1.44 6.41 18.55
C THR A 182 -1.00 6.28 17.09
N PHE A 183 -1.96 6.30 16.17
CA PHE A 183 -1.71 6.31 14.73
C PHE A 183 -2.73 7.20 14.01
N MET A 184 -2.45 7.54 12.77
CA MET A 184 -3.39 8.29 11.93
C MET A 184 -4.35 7.33 11.22
N PRO A 185 -5.69 7.53 11.32
CA PRO A 185 -6.66 6.59 10.75
C PRO A 185 -6.49 6.42 9.25
N GLY A 186 -6.19 5.21 8.80
CA GLY A 186 -5.80 4.89 7.42
C GLY A 186 -4.40 4.26 7.29
N GLN A 187 -3.53 4.48 8.28
CA GLN A 187 -2.21 3.86 8.36
C GLN A 187 -2.29 2.33 8.51
N TYR A 188 -1.16 1.68 8.26
CA TYR A 188 -1.00 0.23 8.30
C TYR A 188 0.19 -0.19 9.16
N VAL A 189 0.18 -1.45 9.60
CA VAL A 189 1.32 -2.11 10.24
C VAL A 189 1.84 -3.21 9.32
N THR A 190 3.13 -3.54 9.41
CA THR A 190 3.64 -4.77 8.81
C THR A 190 3.53 -5.90 9.82
N VAL A 191 2.85 -6.97 9.43
CA VAL A 191 2.80 -8.24 10.15
C VAL A 191 3.91 -9.15 9.63
N LYS A 192 4.67 -9.72 10.56
CA LYS A 192 5.68 -10.73 10.32
C LYS A 192 5.21 -12.05 10.92
N ILE A 193 5.19 -13.08 10.08
CA ILE A 193 4.93 -14.46 10.51
C ILE A 193 5.99 -15.40 9.94
N THR A 194 6.22 -16.48 10.67
CA THR A 194 6.94 -17.65 10.16
C THR A 194 5.92 -18.64 9.67
N VAL A 195 5.93 -18.92 8.37
CA VAL A 195 4.97 -19.84 7.74
C VAL A 195 5.55 -21.25 7.78
N PRO A 196 4.79 -22.27 8.23
CA PRO A 196 5.25 -23.65 8.20
C PRO A 196 5.80 -24.06 6.83
N GLY A 197 6.97 -24.71 6.82
CA GLY A 197 7.64 -25.14 5.59
C GLY A 197 8.40 -24.04 4.82
N MET A 198 8.37 -22.78 5.26
CA MET A 198 9.19 -21.71 4.68
C MET A 198 10.44 -21.43 5.52
N LYS A 199 11.59 -21.28 4.86
CA LYS A 199 12.87 -20.97 5.53
C LYS A 199 12.91 -19.55 6.10
N TYR A 200 12.26 -18.60 5.45
CA TYR A 200 12.33 -17.18 5.77
C TYR A 200 10.96 -16.65 6.19
N ALA A 201 10.95 -15.72 7.14
CA ALA A 201 9.75 -15.05 7.58
C ALA A 201 9.09 -14.31 6.41
N GLN A 202 7.76 -14.17 6.48
CA GLN A 202 6.97 -13.46 5.47
C GLN A 202 6.37 -12.21 6.08
N LEU A 203 6.52 -11.09 5.37
CA LEU A 203 6.06 -9.77 5.79
C LEU A 203 4.90 -9.31 4.92
N ARG A 204 3.78 -8.86 5.52
CA ARG A 204 2.69 -8.20 4.78
C ARG A 204 2.12 -7.03 5.56
N GLN A 205 1.78 -5.98 4.83
CA GLN A 205 1.13 -4.80 5.39
C GLN A 205 -0.37 -5.03 5.48
N TYR A 206 -0.95 -4.64 6.62
CA TYR A 206 -2.39 -4.61 6.83
C TYR A 206 -2.78 -3.27 7.43
N SER A 207 -3.74 -2.59 6.82
CA SER A 207 -4.33 -1.38 7.39
C SER A 207 -4.91 -1.68 8.77
N LEU A 208 -4.70 -0.74 9.69
CA LEU A 208 -5.39 -0.74 10.96
C LEU A 208 -6.86 -0.43 10.68
N SER A 209 -7.75 -1.31 11.12
CA SER A 209 -9.16 -1.32 10.72
C SER A 209 -10.11 -0.78 11.79
N ASP A 210 -9.57 -0.13 12.82
CA ASP A 210 -10.33 0.49 13.91
C ASP A 210 -9.75 1.86 14.29
N ALA A 211 -10.44 2.59 15.16
CA ALA A 211 -9.93 3.83 15.71
C ALA A 211 -8.67 3.58 16.59
N PRO A 212 -7.77 4.58 16.73
CA PRO A 212 -6.60 4.46 17.60
C PRO A 212 -6.96 4.14 19.05
N SER A 213 -6.44 3.02 19.55
CA SER A 213 -6.61 2.57 20.93
C SER A 213 -5.26 2.28 21.57
N PRO A 214 -5.02 2.71 22.83
CA PRO A 214 -3.77 2.40 23.53
C PRO A 214 -3.66 0.93 23.92
N GLY A 215 -4.77 0.18 23.94
CA GLY A 215 -4.81 -1.20 24.44
C GLY A 215 -4.71 -2.28 23.37
N HIS A 216 -5.01 -1.96 22.10
CA HIS A 216 -5.00 -2.94 21.01
C HIS A 216 -4.92 -2.27 19.64
N TYR A 217 -4.50 -3.06 18.66
CA TYR A 217 -4.71 -2.78 17.24
C TYR A 217 -5.68 -3.81 16.65
N ARG A 218 -6.40 -3.45 15.58
CA ARG A 218 -7.18 -4.40 14.80
C ARG A 218 -6.72 -4.37 13.35
N ILE A 219 -6.47 -5.53 12.78
CA ILE A 219 -6.24 -5.70 11.35
C ILE A 219 -7.36 -6.54 10.75
N THR A 220 -7.68 -6.31 9.49
CA THR A 220 -8.66 -7.12 8.76
C THR A 220 -8.02 -7.74 7.52
N VAL A 221 -8.02 -9.07 7.47
CA VAL A 221 -7.32 -9.88 6.48
C VAL A 221 -8.34 -10.53 5.56
N LYS A 222 -8.14 -10.43 4.25
CA LYS A 222 -8.88 -11.19 3.26
C LYS A 222 -8.06 -12.39 2.80
N ARG A 223 -8.70 -13.56 2.75
CA ARG A 223 -8.16 -14.76 2.12
C ARG A 223 -7.88 -14.47 0.65
N ASP A 224 -6.64 -14.70 0.25
CA ASP A 224 -6.23 -14.62 -1.14
C ASP A 224 -6.21 -16.04 -1.71
N GLN A 225 -7.27 -16.41 -2.43
CA GLN A 225 -7.39 -17.74 -3.03
C GLN A 225 -6.46 -17.93 -4.24
N GLY A 226 -5.70 -16.90 -4.63
CA GLY A 226 -4.99 -16.87 -5.90
C GLY A 226 -5.94 -16.46 -7.04
N ALA A 227 -5.37 -15.97 -8.13
CA ALA A 227 -6.10 -15.60 -9.33
C ALA A 227 -5.66 -16.43 -10.53
N SER A 228 -6.60 -16.82 -11.39
CA SER A 228 -6.33 -16.97 -12.82
C SER A 228 -6.30 -15.56 -13.44
N ASP A 229 -5.28 -14.76 -13.12
CA ASP A 229 -5.21 -13.40 -13.64
C ASP A 229 -4.79 -13.44 -15.11
N SER A 230 -5.78 -13.49 -16.01
CA SER A 230 -5.59 -13.44 -17.47
C SER A 230 -5.06 -12.09 -17.97
N SER A 231 -4.96 -11.06 -17.11
CA SER A 231 -4.40 -9.75 -17.47
C SER A 231 -2.87 -9.70 -17.47
N ILE A 232 -2.24 -10.71 -16.86
CA ILE A 232 -0.82 -10.99 -17.04
C ILE A 232 -0.79 -12.13 -18.06
N GLY A 233 -0.12 -11.97 -19.20
CA GLY A 233 0.07 -13.05 -20.19
C GLY A 233 0.79 -14.30 -19.66
N SER A 234 0.93 -14.45 -18.34
CA SER A 234 1.34 -15.66 -17.66
C SER A 234 0.18 -16.66 -17.62
N VAL A 235 0.32 -17.72 -18.39
CA VAL A 235 -0.57 -18.90 -18.49
C VAL A 235 -0.57 -19.74 -17.19
N GLN A 236 -0.11 -19.20 -16.06
CA GLN A 236 0.00 -19.96 -14.80
C GLN A 236 -1.01 -19.47 -13.77
N PRO A 237 -1.83 -20.36 -13.18
CA PRO A 237 -2.68 -19.99 -12.06
C PRO A 237 -1.81 -19.44 -10.93
N CYS A 238 -2.12 -18.23 -10.46
CA CYS A 238 -1.42 -17.65 -9.33
C CYS A 238 -1.73 -18.49 -8.09
N ARG A 239 -0.68 -18.90 -7.39
CA ARG A 239 -0.81 -19.68 -6.14
C ARG A 239 -1.57 -18.86 -5.09
N PRO A 240 -2.31 -19.51 -4.19
CA PRO A 240 -2.94 -18.84 -3.05
C PRO A 240 -1.95 -17.98 -2.24
N GLY A 241 -2.43 -16.88 -1.67
CA GLY A 241 -1.60 -15.96 -0.92
C GLY A 241 -1.13 -16.56 0.41
N ILE A 242 0.19 -16.68 0.56
CA ILE A 242 0.80 -17.42 1.66
C ILE A 242 0.39 -16.88 3.04
N VAL A 243 0.56 -15.57 3.27
CA VAL A 243 0.37 -14.97 4.61
C VAL A 243 -1.09 -14.86 5.01
N SER A 244 -1.97 -14.48 4.07
CA SER A 244 -3.39 -14.33 4.39
C SER A 244 -4.06 -15.66 4.69
N ASN A 245 -3.75 -16.71 3.92
CA ASN A 245 -4.27 -18.05 4.21
C ASN A 245 -3.69 -18.57 5.53
N SER A 246 -2.38 -18.45 5.76
CA SER A 246 -1.77 -18.94 7.02
C SER A 246 -2.32 -18.21 8.26
N LEU A 247 -2.48 -16.88 8.23
CA LEU A 247 -3.13 -16.15 9.34
C LEU A 247 -4.56 -16.64 9.62
N ILE A 248 -5.31 -17.00 8.58
CA ILE A 248 -6.71 -17.44 8.73
C ILE A 248 -6.80 -18.92 9.13
N ASP A 249 -5.90 -19.78 8.67
CA ASP A 249 -5.97 -21.23 8.89
C ASP A 249 -5.17 -21.69 10.10
N ASP A 250 -3.96 -21.17 10.28
CA ASP A 250 -2.97 -21.73 11.20
C ASP A 250 -2.90 -20.95 12.53
N PHE A 251 -3.23 -19.66 12.53
CA PHE A 251 -3.13 -18.80 13.71
C PHE A 251 -4.47 -18.65 14.43
N HIS A 252 -4.45 -18.81 15.75
CA HIS A 252 -5.61 -18.85 16.64
C HIS A 252 -5.53 -17.79 17.73
N GLU A 253 -6.62 -17.59 18.47
CA GLU A 253 -6.60 -16.75 19.67
C GLU A 253 -5.59 -17.31 20.68
N GLY A 254 -4.77 -16.43 21.26
CA GLY A 254 -3.64 -16.79 22.13
C GLY A 254 -2.29 -16.87 21.42
N ASP A 255 -2.26 -17.07 20.09
CA ASP A 255 -1.00 -17.11 19.34
C ASP A 255 -0.33 -15.74 19.28
N THR A 256 0.99 -15.75 19.08
CA THR A 256 1.80 -14.53 19.00
C THR A 256 2.27 -14.27 17.56
N ILE A 257 2.13 -13.02 17.12
CA ILE A 257 2.68 -12.50 15.87
C ILE A 257 3.54 -11.26 16.14
N GLU A 258 4.38 -10.89 15.18
CA GLU A 258 5.23 -9.70 15.29
C GLU A 258 4.74 -8.58 14.38
N LEU A 259 4.68 -7.36 14.91
CA LEU A 259 4.28 -6.16 14.17
C LEU A 259 5.41 -5.13 14.16
N THR A 260 5.43 -4.29 13.13
CA THR A 260 6.11 -2.98 13.17
C THR A 260 5.17 -1.89 13.66
N HIS A 261 5.73 -0.71 13.93
CA HIS A 261 4.97 0.50 14.17
C HIS A 261 3.99 0.81 13.00
N PRO A 262 2.95 1.62 13.24
CA PRO A 262 2.07 2.13 12.19
C PRO A 262 2.78 3.11 11.24
N SER A 263 2.72 2.85 9.93
CA SER A 263 3.28 3.72 8.88
C SER A 263 2.24 4.00 7.80
N GLY A 264 2.57 4.89 6.87
CA GLY A 264 1.75 5.21 5.70
C GLY A 264 1.38 6.68 5.63
N SER A 265 1.17 7.16 4.41
CA SER A 265 0.81 8.54 4.08
C SER A 265 -0.66 8.72 3.71
N PHE A 266 -1.44 7.64 3.61
CA PHE A 266 -2.89 7.68 3.42
C PHE A 266 -3.59 7.66 4.76
N TYR A 267 -4.01 8.82 5.24
CA TYR A 267 -4.74 8.92 6.49
C TYR A 267 -5.67 10.13 6.54
N LEU A 268 -6.71 10.02 7.34
CA LEU A 268 -7.52 11.14 7.77
C LEU A 268 -6.72 11.93 8.82
N ASN A 269 -6.49 13.22 8.60
CA ASN A 269 -5.89 14.07 9.64
C ASN A 269 -6.95 14.42 10.70
N PRO A 270 -6.86 13.87 11.92
CA PRO A 270 -7.91 14.04 12.92
C PRO A 270 -7.77 15.36 13.70
N LYS A 271 -6.73 16.15 13.44
CA LYS A 271 -6.48 17.44 14.13
C LYS A 271 -7.29 18.60 13.55
N MET A 272 -7.98 18.37 12.45
CA MET A 272 -8.85 19.38 11.86
C MET A 272 -10.27 19.11 12.36
N ASP A 273 -10.81 20.01 13.19
CA ASP A 273 -12.26 20.22 13.25
C ASP A 273 -12.68 20.75 11.88
N ASN A 274 -12.74 19.83 10.92
CA ASN A 274 -13.06 20.11 9.54
C ASN A 274 -14.56 19.82 9.35
N PRO A 275 -15.43 20.84 9.27
CA PRO A 275 -16.85 20.63 9.04
C PRO A 275 -17.14 20.15 7.60
N MET A 276 -16.13 20.06 6.73
CA MET A 276 -16.31 19.71 5.33
C MET A 276 -16.67 18.22 5.17
N PRO A 277 -17.53 17.87 4.20
CA PRO A 277 -17.90 16.49 3.94
C PRO A 277 -16.69 15.59 3.68
N ILE A 278 -16.79 14.34 4.10
CA ILE A 278 -15.87 13.26 3.72
C ILE A 278 -16.62 12.18 2.98
N VAL A 279 -16.06 11.73 1.86
CA VAL A 279 -16.60 10.65 1.04
C VAL A 279 -15.63 9.47 1.08
N LEU A 280 -16.09 8.38 1.69
CA LEU A 280 -15.32 7.16 1.93
C LEU A 280 -15.77 6.08 0.94
N ILE A 281 -14.95 5.79 -0.07
CA ILE A 281 -15.27 4.88 -1.19
C ILE A 281 -14.38 3.64 -1.12
N SER A 282 -14.96 2.47 -0.83
CA SER A 282 -14.21 1.22 -0.70
C SER A 282 -14.73 0.07 -1.55
N ALA A 283 -13.84 -0.86 -1.89
CA ALA A 283 -14.18 -2.16 -2.46
C ALA A 283 -13.56 -3.34 -1.70
N GLY A 284 -14.39 -4.30 -1.30
CA GLY A 284 -13.95 -5.52 -0.63
C GLY A 284 -13.25 -5.25 0.70
N VAL A 285 -12.07 -5.86 0.90
CA VAL A 285 -11.30 -5.74 2.16
C VAL A 285 -10.67 -4.36 2.35
N CYS A 286 -10.56 -3.56 1.28
CA CYS A 286 -10.05 -2.20 1.32
C CYS A 286 -10.96 -1.24 2.12
N VAL A 287 -12.07 -1.74 2.66
CA VAL A 287 -12.86 -1.06 3.69
C VAL A 287 -12.05 -0.78 4.96
N ALA A 288 -11.04 -1.59 5.28
CA ALA A 288 -10.29 -1.55 6.53
C ALA A 288 -9.77 -0.14 6.91
N PRO A 289 -8.96 0.56 6.08
CA PRO A 289 -8.48 1.89 6.44
C PRO A 289 -9.63 2.92 6.56
N LEU A 290 -10.68 2.80 5.73
CA LEU A 290 -11.81 3.74 5.77
C LEU A 290 -12.68 3.51 7.01
N LEU A 291 -12.80 2.28 7.48
CA LEU A 291 -13.46 1.94 8.74
C LEU A 291 -12.71 2.56 9.93
N SER A 292 -11.38 2.56 9.92
CA SER A 292 -10.58 3.26 10.93
C SER A 292 -10.87 4.76 10.94
N MET A 293 -10.97 5.38 9.75
CA MET A 293 -11.36 6.79 9.61
C MET A 293 -12.77 7.05 10.17
N LEU A 294 -13.76 6.23 9.78
CA LEU A 294 -15.14 6.34 10.26
C LEU A 294 -15.25 6.20 11.78
N ASN A 295 -14.66 5.14 12.34
CA ASN A 295 -14.69 4.92 13.79
C ASN A 295 -14.02 6.07 14.54
N THR A 296 -12.93 6.62 14.01
CA THR A 296 -12.27 7.78 14.61
C THR A 296 -13.13 9.04 14.59
N ILE A 297 -13.83 9.31 13.48
CA ILE A 297 -14.77 10.44 13.36
C ILE A 297 -15.86 10.32 14.43
N VAL A 298 -16.41 9.13 14.60
CA VAL A 298 -17.48 8.83 15.55
C VAL A 298 -17.00 8.96 16.99
N GLU A 299 -15.89 8.31 17.35
CA GLU A 299 -15.34 8.30 18.71
C GLU A 299 -14.90 9.70 19.16
N LYS A 300 -14.25 10.45 18.28
CA LYS A 300 -13.83 11.84 18.56
C LYS A 300 -14.96 12.85 18.41
N ARG A 301 -16.17 12.42 18.00
CA ARG A 301 -17.35 13.26 17.77
C ARG A 301 -17.06 14.42 16.82
N ILE A 302 -16.27 14.16 15.77
CA ILE A 302 -15.95 15.17 14.76
C ILE A 302 -17.24 15.48 13.99
N ASN A 303 -17.71 16.73 14.11
CA ASN A 303 -18.97 17.15 13.48
C ASN A 303 -18.78 17.46 12.00
N ARG A 304 -18.71 16.41 11.17
CA ARG A 304 -18.60 16.53 9.71
C ARG A 304 -19.55 15.59 8.98
N PRO A 305 -20.13 15.98 7.84
CA PRO A 305 -20.94 15.08 7.02
C PRO A 305 -20.10 13.92 6.47
N VAL A 306 -20.65 12.71 6.48
CA VAL A 306 -19.98 11.50 6.01
C VAL A 306 -20.82 10.82 4.94
N SER A 307 -20.23 10.55 3.78
CA SER A 307 -20.80 9.62 2.80
C SER A 307 -19.98 8.34 2.78
N TRP A 308 -20.61 7.22 3.08
CA TRP A 308 -20.02 5.89 3.06
C TRP A 308 -20.50 5.12 1.84
N ILE A 309 -19.57 4.75 0.96
CA ILE A 309 -19.84 4.01 -0.26
C ILE A 309 -18.98 2.75 -0.25
N GLN A 310 -19.63 1.58 -0.25
CA GLN A 310 -18.93 0.30 -0.16
C GLN A 310 -19.43 -0.69 -1.21
N ALA A 311 -18.50 -1.16 -2.02
CA ALA A 311 -18.72 -2.24 -2.98
C ALA A 311 -18.21 -3.57 -2.45
N SER A 312 -18.98 -4.63 -2.66
CA SER A 312 -18.63 -5.99 -2.25
C SER A 312 -19.21 -7.01 -3.24
N ARG A 313 -18.70 -8.25 -3.21
CA ARG A 313 -19.23 -9.31 -4.07
C ARG A 313 -20.54 -9.85 -3.54
N HIS A 314 -20.52 -10.42 -2.34
CA HIS A 314 -21.69 -11.04 -1.73
C HIS A 314 -22.18 -10.21 -0.55
N ASP A 315 -21.44 -10.26 0.55
CA ASP A 315 -21.70 -9.50 1.75
C ASP A 315 -20.64 -8.42 1.96
N ALA A 316 -21.11 -7.27 2.46
CA ALA A 316 -20.26 -6.12 2.75
C ALA A 316 -19.69 -6.30 4.16
N PRO A 317 -18.36 -6.48 4.32
CA PRO A 317 -17.75 -6.58 5.64
C PRO A 317 -18.08 -5.32 6.46
N PHE A 318 -18.40 -5.52 7.73
CA PHE A 318 -18.81 -4.47 8.69
C PHE A 318 -20.12 -3.74 8.37
N GLN A 319 -20.96 -4.21 7.45
CA GLN A 319 -22.22 -3.55 7.08
C GLN A 319 -23.10 -3.20 8.30
N ALA A 320 -23.36 -4.18 9.18
CA ALA A 320 -24.20 -3.95 10.36
C ALA A 320 -23.63 -2.91 11.34
N HIS A 321 -22.30 -2.84 11.46
CA HIS A 321 -21.62 -1.85 12.29
C HIS A 321 -21.79 -0.44 11.71
N VAL A 322 -21.55 -0.29 10.41
CA VAL A 322 -21.71 0.98 9.69
C VAL A 322 -23.17 1.46 9.71
N GLU A 323 -24.14 0.57 9.50
CA GLU A 323 -25.57 0.90 9.57
C GLU A 323 -25.98 1.33 10.99
N ASN A 324 -25.43 0.69 12.03
CA ASN A 324 -25.69 1.10 13.42
C ASN A 324 -25.09 2.47 13.74
N ILE A 325 -23.93 2.81 13.17
CA ILE A 325 -23.39 4.17 13.23
C ILE A 325 -24.31 5.14 12.50
N ALA A 326 -24.70 4.85 11.26
CA ALA A 326 -25.55 5.75 10.46
C ALA A 326 -26.88 6.08 11.17
N LYS A 327 -27.50 5.12 11.86
CA LYS A 327 -28.71 5.35 12.68
C LYS A 327 -28.52 6.36 13.82
N LYS A 328 -27.30 6.51 14.33
CA LYS A 328 -26.94 7.42 15.45
C LYS A 328 -26.33 8.74 14.98
N HIS A 329 -25.95 8.84 13.71
CA HIS A 329 -25.25 9.98 13.13
C HIS A 329 -26.05 10.54 11.94
N PRO A 330 -26.95 11.53 12.15
CA PRO A 330 -27.86 12.02 11.10
C PRO A 330 -27.14 12.66 9.91
N ASN A 331 -25.88 13.10 10.09
CA ASN A 331 -25.04 13.65 9.03
C ASN A 331 -24.32 12.57 8.21
N MET A 332 -24.67 11.29 8.38
CA MET A 332 -24.07 10.17 7.67
C MET A 332 -25.03 9.56 6.64
N ARG A 333 -24.52 9.31 5.43
CA ARG A 333 -25.20 8.61 4.35
C ARG A 333 -24.45 7.32 4.03
N THR A 334 -25.19 6.28 3.64
CA THR A 334 -24.59 4.97 3.32
C THR A 334 -25.13 4.43 2.00
N LYS A 335 -24.25 3.88 1.18
CA LYS A 335 -24.55 3.15 -0.05
C LYS A 335 -23.74 1.86 -0.07
N PHE A 336 -24.42 0.73 -0.22
CA PHE A 336 -23.81 -0.58 -0.35
C PHE A 336 -24.15 -1.17 -1.72
N PHE A 337 -23.11 -1.49 -2.49
CA PHE A 337 -23.23 -2.16 -3.79
C PHE A 337 -22.76 -3.60 -3.65
N LYS A 338 -23.58 -4.54 -4.14
CA LYS A 338 -23.34 -5.99 -4.05
C LYS A 338 -23.47 -6.60 -5.44
N SER A 339 -22.37 -7.06 -6.02
CA SER A 339 -22.39 -7.70 -7.34
C SER A 339 -22.94 -9.13 -7.21
N ARG A 340 -24.23 -9.35 -7.50
CA ARG A 340 -24.75 -10.71 -7.65
C ARG A 340 -24.14 -11.34 -8.90
N LEU A 341 -23.37 -12.41 -8.75
CA LEU A 341 -22.97 -13.25 -9.88
C LEU A 341 -24.24 -13.87 -10.46
N SER A 342 -24.55 -13.61 -11.73
CA SER A 342 -25.17 -14.64 -12.57
C SER A 342 -24.09 -15.67 -12.88
N ASP A 343 -24.41 -16.97 -12.84
CA ASP A 343 -23.45 -18.09 -12.91
C ASP A 343 -22.59 -18.17 -14.19
N SER A 344 -22.79 -17.29 -15.16
CA SER A 344 -21.95 -17.15 -16.35
C SER A 344 -21.42 -15.73 -16.47
N ASP A 345 -20.10 -15.59 -16.36
CA ASP A 345 -19.24 -14.61 -17.06
C ASP A 345 -18.29 -13.82 -16.16
N VAL A 346 -17.03 -14.24 -16.22
CA VAL A 346 -15.83 -13.57 -15.70
C VAL A 346 -15.60 -12.20 -16.39
N LEU A 347 -16.28 -11.93 -17.51
CA LEU A 347 -16.22 -10.67 -18.27
C LEU A 347 -17.25 -9.61 -17.81
N SER A 348 -18.21 -9.94 -16.94
CA SER A 348 -19.25 -9.02 -16.44
C SER A 348 -18.83 -8.14 -15.24
N TYR A 349 -17.60 -8.33 -14.75
CA TYR A 349 -17.09 -7.80 -13.48
C TYR A 349 -16.92 -6.26 -13.45
N THR A 350 -16.58 -5.65 -14.59
CA THR A 350 -16.31 -4.21 -14.69
C THR A 350 -17.55 -3.40 -15.08
N SER A 351 -18.50 -3.99 -15.80
CA SER A 351 -19.68 -3.29 -16.31
C SER A 351 -20.77 -3.10 -15.25
N THR A 352 -20.92 -4.03 -14.30
CA THR A 352 -21.90 -3.90 -13.20
C THR A 352 -21.48 -2.81 -12.21
N PHE A 353 -20.21 -2.76 -11.82
CA PHE A 353 -19.74 -1.75 -10.89
C PHE A 353 -19.72 -0.33 -11.50
N GLU A 354 -19.41 -0.20 -12.79
CA GLU A 354 -19.46 1.09 -13.47
C GLU A 354 -20.90 1.66 -13.47
N ASN A 355 -21.90 0.83 -13.77
CA ASN A 355 -23.31 1.25 -13.69
C ASN A 355 -23.76 1.59 -12.26
N ASP A 356 -23.32 0.82 -11.26
CA ASP A 356 -23.61 1.07 -9.85
C ASP A 356 -22.97 2.38 -9.36
N PHE A 357 -21.71 2.64 -9.72
CA PHE A 357 -21.02 3.88 -9.36
C PHE A 357 -21.59 5.09 -10.11
N LEU A 358 -21.99 4.93 -11.38
CA LEU A 358 -22.69 5.95 -12.16
C LEU A 358 -24.08 6.29 -11.61
N SER A 359 -24.68 5.41 -10.79
CA SER A 359 -25.95 5.69 -10.12
C SER A 359 -25.82 6.63 -8.90
N LEU A 360 -24.59 6.91 -8.45
CA LEU A 360 -24.35 7.83 -7.34
C LEU A 360 -24.78 9.24 -7.73
N THR A 361 -25.55 9.87 -6.86
CA THR A 361 -26.05 11.23 -7.09
C THR A 361 -25.00 12.27 -6.68
N SER A 362 -25.15 13.50 -7.19
CA SER A 362 -24.33 14.65 -6.75
C SER A 362 -24.36 14.87 -5.24
N GLU A 363 -25.45 14.49 -4.60
CA GLU A 363 -25.62 14.62 -3.16
C GLU A 363 -24.92 13.48 -2.39
N ASP A 364 -24.93 12.25 -2.91
CA ASP A 364 -24.18 11.13 -2.33
C ASP A 364 -22.67 11.41 -2.34
N LEU A 365 -22.19 12.12 -3.35
CA LEU A 365 -20.79 12.46 -3.54
C LEU A 365 -20.42 13.85 -3.02
N TYR A 366 -21.37 14.64 -2.52
CA TYR A 366 -21.15 16.04 -2.13
C TYR A 366 -20.49 16.88 -3.25
N LEU A 367 -20.86 16.67 -4.52
CA LEU A 367 -20.28 17.38 -5.68
C LEU A 367 -20.52 18.90 -5.61
N GLY A 368 -21.62 19.33 -4.97
CA GLY A 368 -21.91 20.74 -4.72
C GLY A 368 -20.99 21.39 -3.68
N ASN A 369 -20.18 20.62 -2.95
CA ASN A 369 -19.24 21.14 -1.97
C ASN A 369 -17.81 21.17 -2.53
N SER A 370 -17.27 22.38 -2.70
CA SER A 370 -15.92 22.61 -3.25
C SER A 370 -14.77 22.17 -2.34
N SER A 371 -15.07 21.82 -1.09
CA SER A 371 -14.11 21.43 -0.06
C SER A 371 -14.31 20.00 0.45
N ALA A 372 -15.21 19.22 -0.16
CA ALA A 372 -15.36 17.79 0.16
C ALA A 372 -14.05 17.03 -0.11
N GLU A 373 -13.70 16.13 0.80
CA GLU A 373 -12.52 15.26 0.74
C GLU A 373 -12.94 13.83 0.35
N TYR A 374 -12.19 13.20 -0.54
CA TYR A 374 -12.52 11.86 -1.06
C TYR A 374 -11.39 10.89 -0.73
N TYR A 375 -11.72 9.78 -0.07
CA TYR A 375 -10.78 8.71 0.25
C TYR A 375 -11.23 7.44 -0.42
N ILE A 376 -10.40 6.93 -1.34
CA ILE A 376 -10.75 5.79 -2.19
C ILE A 376 -9.75 4.66 -1.95
N CYS A 377 -10.26 3.47 -1.64
CA CYS A 377 -9.40 2.29 -1.46
C CYS A 377 -10.06 1.04 -2.05
N GLY A 378 -9.37 0.38 -2.99
CA GLY A 378 -9.92 -0.78 -3.69
C GLY A 378 -8.94 -1.37 -4.71
N PRO A 379 -9.39 -2.32 -5.55
CA PRO A 379 -8.63 -2.74 -6.72
C PRO A 379 -8.31 -1.55 -7.65
N GLU A 380 -7.19 -1.62 -8.37
CA GLU A 380 -6.69 -0.51 -9.19
C GLU A 380 -7.74 0.01 -10.20
N LYS A 381 -8.38 -0.90 -10.95
CA LYS A 381 -9.45 -0.54 -11.91
C LYS A 381 -10.62 0.19 -11.23
N PHE A 382 -11.03 -0.26 -10.04
CA PHE A 382 -12.09 0.38 -9.25
C PHE A 382 -11.70 1.80 -8.85
N MET A 383 -10.46 1.98 -8.37
CA MET A 383 -9.99 3.30 -7.95
C MET A 383 -9.89 4.27 -9.13
N MET A 384 -9.42 3.80 -10.29
CA MET A 384 -9.39 4.59 -11.53
C MET A 384 -10.79 5.01 -11.97
N GLN A 385 -11.75 4.08 -12.00
CA GLN A 385 -13.13 4.38 -12.39
C GLN A 385 -13.77 5.42 -11.47
N ALA A 386 -13.63 5.23 -10.15
CA ALA A 386 -14.16 6.18 -9.17
C ALA A 386 -13.51 7.56 -9.30
N SER A 387 -12.18 7.62 -9.46
CA SER A 387 -11.44 8.86 -9.69
C SER A 387 -11.91 9.60 -10.94
N ASN A 388 -11.99 8.89 -12.07
CA ASN A 388 -12.37 9.46 -13.35
C ASN A 388 -13.81 10.00 -13.32
N HIS A 389 -14.71 9.31 -12.63
CA HIS A 389 -16.08 9.79 -12.44
C HIS A 389 -16.11 11.09 -11.62
N LEU A 390 -15.36 11.18 -10.51
CA LEU A 390 -15.26 12.41 -9.72
C LEU A 390 -14.65 13.55 -10.55
N HIS A 391 -13.61 13.26 -11.34
CA HIS A 391 -12.94 14.25 -12.19
C HIS A 391 -13.88 14.82 -13.27
N LYS A 392 -14.64 13.95 -13.96
CA LYS A 392 -15.66 14.35 -14.94
C LYS A 392 -16.72 15.28 -14.35
N HIS A 393 -16.94 15.22 -13.04
CA HIS A 393 -17.86 16.09 -12.31
C HIS A 393 -17.18 17.28 -11.61
N GLY A 394 -15.96 17.63 -12.00
CA GLY A 394 -15.27 18.83 -11.52
C GLY A 394 -14.55 18.68 -10.18
N VAL A 395 -14.37 17.45 -9.68
CA VAL A 395 -13.53 17.22 -8.51
C VAL A 395 -12.06 17.31 -8.90
N LYS A 396 -11.36 18.26 -8.28
CA LYS A 396 -9.92 18.44 -8.50
C LYS A 396 -9.12 17.27 -7.92
N PRO A 397 -8.05 16.80 -8.59
CA PRO A 397 -7.26 15.64 -8.15
C PRO A 397 -6.71 15.74 -6.73
N GLU A 398 -6.39 16.95 -6.24
CA GLU A 398 -5.78 17.14 -4.92
C GLU A 398 -6.74 16.80 -3.77
N ARG A 399 -8.06 16.77 -4.04
CA ARG A 399 -9.10 16.39 -3.08
C ARG A 399 -9.32 14.88 -2.98
N VAL A 400 -8.70 14.09 -3.87
CA VAL A 400 -8.89 12.65 -3.96
C VAL A 400 -7.63 11.93 -3.49
N GLN A 401 -7.79 11.15 -2.42
CA GLN A 401 -6.72 10.39 -1.78
C GLN A 401 -6.90 8.90 -2.07
N PHE A 402 -5.80 8.20 -2.33
CA PHE A 402 -5.79 6.78 -2.65
C PHE A 402 -4.77 6.00 -1.83
N GLU A 403 -5.12 4.76 -1.49
CA GLU A 403 -4.14 3.76 -1.04
C GLU A 403 -4.16 2.51 -1.90
N ILE A 404 -2.96 2.01 -2.20
CA ILE A 404 -2.76 0.85 -3.07
C ILE A 404 -2.16 -0.30 -2.28
N PHE A 405 -2.81 -1.46 -2.35
CA PHE A 405 -2.34 -2.69 -1.72
C PHE A 405 -1.51 -3.55 -2.70
N SER A 406 -0.50 -2.94 -3.32
CA SER A 406 0.39 -3.58 -4.31
C SER A 406 1.77 -2.94 -4.29
N VAL A 407 2.69 -3.46 -5.10
CA VAL A 407 4.01 -2.84 -5.37
C VAL A 407 3.94 -2.01 -6.65
N GLY A 408 4.67 -0.89 -6.68
CA GLY A 408 4.69 0.05 -7.80
C GLY A 408 3.98 1.38 -7.50
N SER A 409 4.09 2.33 -8.42
CA SER A 409 3.37 3.59 -8.37
C SER A 409 2.04 3.49 -9.11
N PHE A 410 0.99 4.08 -8.56
CA PHE A 410 -0.15 4.53 -9.39
C PHE A 410 0.38 5.63 -10.30
N GLU A 411 0.15 5.52 -11.61
CA GLU A 411 0.20 6.67 -12.49
C GLU A 411 -1.20 6.91 -13.00
N MET A 412 -1.81 7.98 -12.52
CA MET A 412 -3.12 8.42 -12.97
C MET A 412 -2.91 9.17 -14.29
N SER A 413 -3.07 8.48 -15.42
CA SER A 413 -3.25 9.17 -16.70
C SER A 413 -4.71 9.60 -16.76
N LEU A 414 -4.97 10.86 -16.37
CA LEU A 414 -6.22 11.52 -16.71
C LEU A 414 -6.12 11.90 -18.19
N ASP A 415 -6.98 11.30 -19.02
CA ASP A 415 -7.15 11.69 -20.42
C ASP A 415 -7.88 13.04 -20.54
#